data_AF-A0A1H2Y2Q8-F1
#
_entry.id   AF-A0A1H2Y2Q8-F1
#
_cell.length_a   1.000
_cell.length_b   1.000
_cell.length_c   1.000
_cell.angle_alpha   90.00
_cell.angle_beta   90.00
_cell.angle_gamma   90.00
#
_symmetry.space_group_name_H-M   'P 1'
#
loop_
_entity.id
_entity.type
_entity.pdbx_description
1 polymer ?
#
loop_
_entity_poly.entity_id
_entity_poly.type
_entity_poly.pdbx_seq_one_letter_code
_entity_poly.pdbx_strand_id
1 'polypeptide(L)'
;MGTPWFQLKDLAKEHSIVALSSNYTLYGDMSNRVMMILREFSPHVEVYSIDECFLGLQGLAYLWTIPTGIGHKIRNRIRQWTSLPVCVGFGATKTLAKLANHIAKKQPAFNGVCDLSTMPHEQFEALLSTIEVGEVWGVGRKFSQHLNAAGIKTVKAFCDTPTSWLRDKFGVVMERLGYELQGMTWSSKIGHLS
;
A
#
# COMPACT_ATOMS: atom_id res chain seq x y z
N MET A 1 4.53 16.76 -0.36
CA MET A 1 4.13 17.49 0.87
C MET A 1 5.37 18.04 1.53
N GLY A 2 5.32 19.24 2.11
CA GLY A 2 6.45 19.84 2.83
C GLY A 2 6.99 21.15 2.26
N THR A 3 6.45 21.66 1.15
CA THR A 3 6.77 23.01 0.67
C THR A 3 6.28 24.04 1.68
N PRO A 4 7.14 24.93 2.20
CA PRO A 4 6.72 25.96 3.16
C PRO A 4 5.61 26.87 2.60
N TRP A 5 4.62 27.21 3.43
CA TRP A 5 3.48 28.04 3.03
C TRP A 5 3.88 29.37 2.38
N PHE A 6 4.96 29.99 2.86
CA PHE A 6 5.41 31.27 2.31
C PHE A 6 5.84 31.18 0.84
N GLN A 7 6.28 30.00 0.37
CA GLN A 7 6.65 29.75 -1.03
C GLN A 7 5.42 29.52 -1.92
N LEU A 8 4.25 29.32 -1.33
CA LEU A 8 2.99 29.05 -2.02
C LEU A 8 2.08 30.28 -2.11
N LYS A 9 2.52 31.45 -1.61
CA LYS A 9 1.67 32.65 -1.49
C LYS A 9 1.07 33.11 -2.83
N ASP A 10 1.88 33.12 -3.89
CA ASP A 10 1.42 33.57 -5.21
C ASP A 10 0.48 32.54 -5.84
N LEU A 11 0.85 31.26 -5.75
CA LEU A 11 0.04 30.11 -6.16
C LEU A 11 -1.32 30.08 -5.42
N ALA A 12 -1.32 30.45 -4.14
CA ALA A 12 -2.51 30.47 -3.30
C ALA A 12 -3.48 31.57 -3.71
N LYS A 13 -2.98 32.73 -4.14
CA LYS A 13 -3.81 33.79 -4.71
C LYS A 13 -4.37 33.40 -6.07
N GLU A 14 -3.53 32.83 -6.94
CA GLU A 14 -3.91 32.45 -8.30
C GLU A 14 -5.02 31.39 -8.32
N HIS A 15 -4.90 30.34 -7.49
CA HIS A 15 -5.83 29.22 -7.49
C HIS A 15 -6.82 29.22 -6.31
N SER A 16 -6.95 30.34 -5.60
CA SER A 16 -7.86 30.47 -4.45
C SER A 16 -7.66 29.37 -3.40
N ILE A 17 -6.39 29.07 -3.08
CA ILE A 17 -6.04 28.02 -2.11
C ILE A 17 -6.39 28.49 -0.70
N VAL A 18 -7.22 27.71 0.00
CA VAL A 18 -7.61 27.98 1.38
C VAL A 18 -6.63 27.28 2.34
N ALA A 19 -6.00 28.06 3.22
CA ALA A 19 -5.23 27.52 4.34
C ALA A 19 -6.16 27.14 5.49
N LEU A 20 -6.08 25.90 5.96
CA LEU A 20 -6.80 25.41 7.13
C LEU A 20 -5.80 25.07 8.23
N SER A 21 -6.14 25.40 9.47
CA SER A 21 -5.36 24.99 10.65
C SER A 21 -5.47 23.48 10.85
N SER A 22 -4.38 22.84 11.27
CA SER A 22 -4.38 21.43 11.64
C SER A 22 -5.20 21.20 12.92
N ASN A 23 -6.26 20.41 12.83
CA ASN A 23 -7.06 19.98 13.99
C ASN A 23 -6.71 18.53 14.36
N TYR A 24 -5.62 18.36 15.11
CA TYR A 24 -5.10 17.05 15.47
C TYR A 24 -6.08 16.22 16.32
N THR A 25 -6.85 16.86 17.19
CA THR A 25 -7.86 16.18 18.02
C THR A 25 -8.96 15.57 17.15
N LEU A 26 -9.44 16.32 16.16
CA LEU A 26 -10.44 15.82 15.20
C LEU A 26 -9.88 14.65 14.38
N TYR A 27 -8.66 14.78 13.85
CA TYR A 27 -8.05 13.71 13.05
C TYR A 27 -7.80 12.45 13.88
N GLY A 28 -7.36 12.60 15.13
CA GLY A 28 -7.18 11.49 16.06
C GLY A 28 -8.51 10.80 16.40
N ASP A 29 -9.58 11.56 16.67
CA ASP A 29 -10.91 10.99 16.91
C ASP A 29 -11.43 10.23 15.68
N MET A 30 -11.31 10.81 14.49
CA MET A 30 -11.72 10.14 13.25
C MET A 30 -10.91 8.87 12.98
N SER A 31 -9.60 8.91 13.20
CA SER A 31 -8.73 7.74 13.12
C SER A 31 -9.19 6.63 14.06
N ASN A 32 -9.40 6.96 15.34
CA ASN A 32 -9.85 6.00 16.35
C ASN A 32 -11.16 5.33 15.94
N ARG A 33 -12.12 6.08 15.41
CA ARG A 33 -13.39 5.53 14.90
C ARG A 33 -13.16 4.54 13.75
N VAL A 34 -12.31 4.88 12.78
CA VAL A 34 -11.94 3.96 11.69
C VAL A 34 -11.28 2.70 12.23
N MET A 35 -10.33 2.83 13.15
CA MET A 35 -9.64 1.68 13.74
C MET A 35 -10.59 0.79 14.55
N MET A 36 -11.58 1.35 15.24
CA MET A 36 -12.63 0.59 15.92
C MET A 36 -13.47 -0.23 14.93
N ILE A 37 -13.87 0.36 13.81
CA ILE A 37 -14.62 -0.35 12.75
C ILE A 37 -13.78 -1.52 12.21
N LEU A 38 -12.49 -1.30 11.94
CA LEU A 38 -11.62 -2.33 11.37
C LEU A 38 -11.44 -3.55 12.29
N ARG A 39 -11.48 -3.36 13.61
CA ARG A 39 -11.42 -4.45 14.60
C ARG A 39 -12.62 -5.40 14.56
N GLU A 40 -13.74 -5.00 13.96
CA GLU A 40 -14.88 -5.90 13.73
C GLU A 40 -14.62 -6.94 12.63
N PHE A 41 -13.67 -6.66 11.72
CA PHE A 41 -13.41 -7.50 10.55
C PHE A 41 -12.27 -8.49 10.76
N SER A 42 -11.36 -8.20 11.68
CA SER A 42 -10.24 -9.08 12.02
C SER A 42 -9.77 -8.83 13.46
N PRO A 43 -9.39 -9.90 14.21
CA PRO A 43 -8.67 -9.74 15.47
C PRO A 43 -7.21 -9.29 15.28
N HIS A 44 -6.65 -9.47 14.08
CA HIS A 44 -5.26 -9.16 13.75
C HIS A 44 -5.17 -7.77 13.09
N VAL A 45 -5.19 -6.73 13.92
CA VAL A 45 -5.15 -5.33 13.49
C VAL A 45 -3.82 -4.70 13.87
N GLU A 46 -3.12 -4.14 12.89
CA GLU A 46 -1.87 -3.39 13.09
C GLU A 46 -2.04 -1.97 12.56
N VAL A 47 -2.06 -0.98 13.46
CA VAL A 47 -2.15 0.44 13.11
C VAL A 47 -0.77 0.89 12.63
N TYR A 48 -0.67 1.36 11.39
CA TYR A 48 0.58 1.79 10.77
C TYR A 48 0.77 3.31 10.83
N SER A 49 -0.31 4.06 10.64
CA SER A 49 -0.37 5.52 10.77
C SER A 49 -1.78 5.95 11.24
N ILE A 50 -2.01 7.26 11.31
CA ILE A 50 -3.34 7.83 11.62
C ILE A 50 -4.42 7.43 10.60
N ASP A 51 -4.05 7.16 9.36
CA ASP A 51 -4.96 6.87 8.24
C ASP A 51 -4.73 5.51 7.59
N GLU A 52 -3.79 4.71 8.11
CA GLU A 52 -3.43 3.42 7.53
C GLU A 52 -3.33 2.30 8.56
N CYS A 53 -3.85 1.14 8.19
CA CYS A 53 -3.89 -0.05 9.02
C CYS A 53 -3.74 -1.32 8.17
N PHE A 54 -3.05 -2.32 8.70
CA PHE A 54 -2.99 -3.67 8.14
C PHE A 54 -3.92 -4.60 8.92
N LEU A 55 -4.68 -5.41 8.18
CA LEU A 55 -5.54 -6.44 8.73
C LEU A 55 -5.03 -7.81 8.29
N GLY A 56 -4.73 -8.69 9.25
CA GLY A 56 -4.45 -10.10 8.99
C GLY A 56 -5.76 -10.86 8.78
N LEU A 57 -5.85 -11.69 7.75
CA LEU A 57 -7.04 -12.49 7.45
C LEU A 57 -6.80 -14.00 7.61
N GLN A 58 -5.64 -14.39 8.12
CA GLN A 58 -5.28 -15.77 8.38
C GLN A 58 -6.30 -16.40 9.33
N GLY A 59 -6.80 -17.59 9.00
CA GLY A 59 -7.83 -18.28 9.79
C GLY A 59 -9.26 -17.77 9.61
N LEU A 60 -9.50 -16.74 8.79
CA LEU A 60 -10.84 -16.16 8.58
C LEU A 60 -11.45 -16.50 7.21
N ALA A 61 -10.87 -17.45 6.47
CA ALA A 61 -11.32 -17.81 5.11
C ALA A 61 -12.80 -18.25 5.06
N TYR A 62 -13.30 -18.89 6.12
CA TYR A 62 -14.70 -19.31 6.22
C TYR A 62 -15.68 -18.13 6.37
N LEU A 63 -15.23 -17.01 6.94
CA LEU A 63 -16.03 -15.78 7.06
C LEU A 63 -15.96 -14.95 5.77
N TRP A 64 -14.82 -15.00 5.09
CA TRP A 64 -14.46 -14.09 4.00
C TRP A 64 -14.00 -14.87 2.76
N THR A 65 -14.94 -15.55 2.12
CA THR A 65 -14.68 -16.40 0.94
C THR A 65 -14.19 -15.63 -0.28
N ILE A 66 -14.58 -14.34 -0.41
CA ILE A 66 -14.16 -13.46 -1.49
C ILE A 66 -13.49 -12.21 -0.88
N PRO A 67 -12.16 -12.03 -1.02
CA PRO A 67 -11.45 -10.89 -0.44
C PRO A 67 -12.00 -9.53 -0.88
N THR A 68 -12.32 -9.36 -2.16
CA THR A 68 -12.90 -8.10 -2.66
C THR A 68 -14.26 -7.79 -2.00
N GLY A 69 -15.05 -8.82 -1.66
CA GLY A 69 -16.32 -8.68 -0.95
C GLY A 69 -16.17 -8.08 0.44
N ILE A 70 -15.20 -8.55 1.25
CA ILE A 70 -14.90 -7.93 2.55
C ILE A 70 -14.35 -6.52 2.38
N GLY A 71 -13.50 -6.27 1.36
CA GLY A 71 -12.98 -4.93 1.07
C GLY A 71 -14.09 -3.91 0.80
N HIS A 72 -15.08 -4.26 0.00
CA HIS A 72 -16.25 -3.40 -0.22
C HIS A 72 -17.10 -3.21 1.04
N LYS A 73 -17.27 -4.25 1.87
CA LYS A 73 -17.97 -4.12 3.17
C LYS A 73 -17.26 -3.14 4.11
N ILE A 74 -15.93 -3.24 4.23
CA ILE A 74 -15.11 -2.33 5.04
C ILE A 74 -15.29 -0.89 4.56
N ARG A 75 -15.14 -0.65 3.25
CA ARG A 75 -15.29 0.70 2.66
C ARG A 75 -16.67 1.29 2.91
N ASN A 76 -17.72 0.49 2.67
CA ASN A 76 -19.09 0.93 2.87
C ASN A 76 -19.35 1.26 4.35
N ARG A 77 -18.89 0.43 5.29
CA ARG A 77 -19.05 0.66 6.73
C ARG A 77 -18.34 1.94 7.18
N ILE A 78 -17.08 2.12 6.79
CA ILE A 78 -16.31 3.32 7.12
C ILE A 78 -16.99 4.56 6.53
N ARG A 79 -17.40 4.51 5.26
CA ARG A 79 -18.08 5.63 4.61
C ARG A 79 -19.40 5.97 5.28
N GLN A 80 -20.21 4.98 5.65
CA GLN A 80 -21.49 5.20 6.32
C GLN A 80 -21.34 5.83 7.70
N TRP A 81 -20.33 5.43 8.48
CA TRP A 81 -20.21 5.83 9.88
C TRP A 81 -19.31 7.05 10.12
N THR A 82 -18.38 7.31 9.20
CA THR A 82 -17.39 8.40 9.35
C THR A 82 -17.42 9.40 8.21
N SER A 83 -18.15 9.11 7.12
CA SER A 83 -18.07 9.87 5.86
C SER A 83 -16.67 9.91 5.25
N LEU A 84 -15.71 9.09 5.69
CA LEU A 84 -14.38 9.07 5.08
C LEU A 84 -14.35 8.11 3.89
N PRO A 85 -13.85 8.54 2.71
CA PRO A 85 -13.54 7.63 1.63
C PRO A 85 -12.24 6.89 1.94
N VAL A 86 -12.24 5.57 1.75
CA VAL A 86 -11.06 4.73 1.92
C VAL A 86 -10.89 3.78 0.74
N CYS A 87 -9.68 3.25 0.55
CA CYS A 87 -9.38 2.17 -0.37
C CYS A 87 -8.91 0.94 0.42
N VAL A 88 -9.03 -0.24 -0.19
CA VAL A 88 -8.57 -1.50 0.42
C VAL A 88 -7.72 -2.27 -0.60
N GLY A 89 -6.55 -2.69 -0.17
CA GLY A 89 -5.64 -3.53 -0.95
C GLY A 89 -5.41 -4.89 -0.29
N PHE A 90 -5.47 -5.96 -1.06
CA PHE A 90 -5.15 -7.31 -0.61
C PHE A 90 -3.88 -7.83 -1.29
N GLY A 91 -3.04 -8.53 -0.52
CA GLY A 91 -1.82 -9.16 -1.00
C GLY A 91 -1.28 -10.14 0.02
N ALA A 92 -0.45 -11.10 -0.44
CA ALA A 92 0.15 -12.12 0.42
C ALA A 92 1.16 -11.55 1.43
N THR A 93 1.69 -10.36 1.15
CA THR A 93 2.64 -9.64 2.00
C THR A 93 2.16 -8.21 2.23
N LYS A 94 2.70 -7.54 3.26
CA LYS A 94 2.38 -6.13 3.53
C LYS A 94 2.75 -5.22 2.36
N THR A 95 3.87 -5.49 1.69
CA THR A 95 4.30 -4.75 0.49
C THR A 95 3.30 -4.92 -0.65
N LEU A 96 2.85 -6.15 -0.95
CA LEU A 96 1.81 -6.36 -1.96
C LEU A 96 0.48 -5.73 -1.57
N ALA A 97 0.06 -5.81 -0.31
CA ALA A 97 -1.17 -5.17 0.16
C ALA A 97 -1.11 -3.64 0.01
N LYS A 98 0.04 -3.02 0.31
CA LYS A 98 0.28 -1.58 0.09
C LYS A 98 0.24 -1.21 -1.39
N LEU A 99 0.89 -2.01 -2.24
CA LEU A 99 0.86 -1.83 -3.69
C LEU A 99 -0.56 -1.95 -4.24
N ALA A 100 -1.31 -2.97 -3.82
CA ALA A 100 -2.73 -3.13 -4.16
C ALA A 100 -3.55 -1.92 -3.75
N ASN A 101 -3.34 -1.37 -2.55
CA ASN A 101 -4.04 -0.18 -2.08
C ASN A 101 -3.68 1.06 -2.93
N HIS A 102 -2.42 1.21 -3.34
CA HIS A 102 -2.00 2.24 -4.29
C HIS A 102 -2.75 2.10 -5.62
N ILE A 103 -2.81 0.89 -6.18
CA ILE A 103 -3.52 0.59 -7.44
C ILE A 103 -5.02 0.94 -7.29
N ALA A 104 -5.66 0.47 -6.22
CA ALA A 104 -7.06 0.76 -5.92
C ALA A 104 -7.38 2.26 -5.87
N LYS A 105 -6.42 3.06 -5.38
CA LYS A 105 -6.54 4.53 -5.30
C LYS A 105 -6.32 5.23 -6.64
N LYS A 106 -5.40 4.72 -7.47
CA LYS A 106 -4.98 5.38 -8.71
C LYS A 106 -5.76 4.94 -9.94
N GLN A 107 -6.32 3.74 -9.93
CA GLN A 107 -7.00 3.15 -11.07
C GLN A 107 -8.51 2.98 -10.77
N PRO A 108 -9.38 3.85 -11.32
CA PRO A 108 -10.82 3.81 -11.06
C PRO A 108 -11.48 2.47 -11.38
N ALA A 109 -10.91 1.68 -12.30
CA ALA A 109 -11.40 0.34 -12.67
C ALA A 109 -11.50 -0.63 -11.47
N PHE A 110 -10.69 -0.43 -10.42
CA PHE A 110 -10.73 -1.24 -9.20
C PHE A 110 -11.81 -0.80 -8.22
N ASN A 111 -12.51 0.32 -8.48
CA ASN A 111 -13.55 0.85 -7.61
C ASN A 111 -13.13 0.89 -6.13
N GLY A 112 -11.90 1.31 -5.85
CA GLY A 112 -11.32 1.43 -4.51
C GLY A 112 -11.02 0.11 -3.78
N VAL A 113 -11.12 -1.05 -4.43
CA VAL A 113 -10.70 -2.35 -3.87
C VAL A 113 -9.85 -3.11 -4.89
N CYS A 114 -8.61 -3.44 -4.54
CA CYS A 114 -7.72 -4.22 -5.39
C CYS A 114 -7.24 -5.47 -4.66
N ASP A 115 -7.36 -6.63 -5.29
CA ASP A 115 -6.86 -7.89 -4.78
C ASP A 115 -5.80 -8.46 -5.72
N LEU A 116 -4.55 -8.46 -5.27
CA LEU A 116 -3.43 -9.06 -6.00
C LEU A 116 -3.19 -10.53 -5.62
N SER A 117 -3.87 -11.06 -4.59
CA SER A 117 -3.65 -12.42 -4.09
C SER A 117 -4.37 -13.50 -4.90
N THR A 118 -5.48 -13.14 -5.55
CA THR A 118 -6.29 -14.06 -6.37
C THR A 118 -6.24 -13.73 -7.87
N MET A 119 -5.48 -12.69 -8.25
CA MET A 119 -5.36 -12.23 -9.63
C MET A 119 -4.64 -13.27 -10.50
N PRO A 120 -5.14 -13.56 -11.73
CA PRO A 120 -4.43 -14.43 -12.66
C PRO A 120 -3.02 -13.90 -12.96
N HIS A 121 -2.05 -14.80 -13.05
CA HIS A 121 -0.63 -14.44 -13.16
C HIS A 121 -0.34 -13.49 -14.33
N GLU A 122 -0.89 -13.76 -15.52
CA GLU A 122 -0.72 -12.90 -16.69
C GLU A 122 -1.25 -11.47 -16.48
N GLN A 123 -2.41 -11.34 -15.83
CA GLN A 123 -2.98 -10.03 -15.50
C GLN A 123 -2.15 -9.31 -14.44
N PHE A 124 -1.64 -10.05 -13.45
CA PHE A 124 -0.75 -9.53 -12.42
C PHE A 124 0.54 -8.98 -13.04
N GLU A 125 1.21 -9.75 -13.91
CA GLU A 125 2.43 -9.31 -14.60
C GLU A 125 2.18 -8.08 -15.49
N ALA A 126 1.10 -8.11 -16.28
CA ALA A 126 0.71 -6.99 -17.12
C ALA A 126 0.49 -5.73 -16.28
N LEU A 127 -0.22 -5.84 -15.15
CA LEU A 127 -0.44 -4.74 -14.24
C LEU A 127 0.88 -4.20 -13.66
N LEU A 128 1.75 -5.07 -13.14
CA LEU A 128 3.05 -4.68 -12.57
C LEU A 128 3.99 -4.03 -13.59
N SER A 129 3.83 -4.33 -14.88
CA SER A 129 4.61 -3.71 -15.96
C SER A 129 4.27 -2.24 -16.17
N THR A 130 3.07 -1.81 -15.76
CA THR A 130 2.60 -0.42 -15.91
C THR A 130 2.95 0.49 -14.74
N ILE A 131 3.43 -0.07 -13.63
CA ILE A 131 3.67 0.67 -12.39
C ILE A 131 5.17 0.95 -12.25
N GLU A 132 5.52 2.20 -11.97
CA GLU A 132 6.91 2.59 -11.72
C GLU A 132 7.43 1.96 -10.42
N VAL A 133 8.71 1.58 -10.41
CA VAL A 133 9.35 0.95 -9.24
C VAL A 133 9.34 1.86 -8.00
N GLY A 134 9.31 3.18 -8.20
CA GLY A 134 9.25 4.17 -7.12
C GLY A 134 7.94 4.16 -6.32
N GLU A 135 6.88 3.52 -6.83
CA GLU A 135 5.59 3.41 -6.14
C GLU A 135 5.57 2.25 -5.12
N VAL A 136 6.60 1.39 -5.11
CA VAL A 136 6.72 0.31 -4.14
C VAL A 136 7.00 0.89 -2.76
N TRP A 137 6.19 0.49 -1.77
CA TRP A 137 6.42 0.85 -0.38
C TRP A 137 7.81 0.40 0.09
N GLY A 138 8.64 1.34 0.55
CA GLY A 138 10.04 1.11 0.91
C GLY A 138 11.05 1.56 -0.15
N VAL A 139 10.62 1.85 -1.39
CA VAL A 139 11.47 2.42 -2.44
C VAL A 139 11.38 3.95 -2.41
N GLY A 140 12.25 4.57 -1.61
CA GLY A 140 12.34 6.04 -1.56
C GLY A 140 12.98 6.67 -2.80
N ARG A 141 12.91 8.01 -2.90
CA ARG A 141 13.44 8.79 -4.05
C ARG A 141 14.85 8.41 -4.49
N LYS A 142 15.78 8.23 -3.54
CA LYS A 142 17.18 7.85 -3.85
C LYS A 142 17.27 6.45 -4.47
N PHE A 143 16.55 5.47 -3.90
CA PHE A 143 16.53 4.12 -4.45
C PHE A 143 15.85 4.08 -5.82
N SER A 144 14.75 4.80 -5.99
CA SER A 144 14.09 4.94 -7.30
C SER A 144 15.05 5.46 -8.37
N GLN A 145 15.84 6.49 -8.07
CA GLN A 145 16.87 7.00 -8.99
C GLN A 145 17.93 5.96 -9.36
N HIS A 146 18.44 5.23 -8.36
CA HIS A 146 19.46 4.20 -8.60
C HIS A 146 18.91 2.98 -9.37
N LEU A 147 17.69 2.54 -9.05
CA LEU A 147 17.01 1.45 -9.76
C LEU A 147 16.74 1.82 -11.22
N ASN A 148 16.24 3.04 -11.45
CA ASN A 148 16.04 3.57 -12.79
C ASN A 148 17.35 3.64 -13.58
N ALA A 149 18.45 4.07 -12.95
CA ALA A 149 19.77 4.10 -13.57
C ALA A 149 20.30 2.69 -13.90
N ALA A 150 19.87 1.67 -13.16
CA ALA A 150 20.16 0.26 -13.43
C ALA A 150 19.19 -0.38 -14.45
N GLY A 151 18.28 0.38 -15.06
CA GLY A 151 17.29 -0.12 -16.01
C GLY A 151 16.04 -0.74 -15.39
N ILE A 152 15.95 -0.79 -14.05
CA ILE A 152 14.81 -1.34 -13.31
C ILE A 152 13.80 -0.21 -13.10
N LYS A 153 12.93 -0.01 -14.09
CA LYS A 153 11.98 1.12 -14.11
C LYS A 153 10.60 0.77 -13.58
N THR A 154 10.18 -0.49 -13.71
CA THR A 154 8.83 -0.95 -13.38
C THR A 154 8.85 -1.93 -12.21
N VAL A 155 7.71 -2.09 -11.54
CA VAL A 155 7.57 -3.11 -10.47
C VAL A 155 7.82 -4.50 -11.03
N LYS A 156 7.33 -4.80 -12.25
CA LYS A 156 7.63 -6.08 -12.92
C LYS A 156 9.14 -6.29 -13.10
N ALA A 157 9.85 -5.30 -13.65
CA ALA A 157 11.30 -5.40 -13.83
C ALA A 157 12.04 -5.64 -12.50
N PHE A 158 11.55 -5.05 -11.40
CA PHE A 158 12.10 -5.28 -10.07
C PHE A 158 11.85 -6.72 -9.59
N CYS A 159 10.63 -7.25 -9.78
CA CYS A 159 10.29 -8.64 -9.45
C CYS A 159 11.12 -9.65 -10.25
N ASP A 160 11.41 -9.35 -11.52
CA ASP A 160 12.19 -10.20 -12.43
C ASP A 160 13.70 -10.14 -12.11
N THR A 161 14.15 -9.19 -11.29
CA THR A 161 15.56 -9.05 -10.91
C THR A 161 15.92 -10.06 -9.82
N PRO A 162 17.03 -10.82 -9.95
CA PRO A 162 17.48 -11.73 -8.91
C PRO A 162 17.67 -11.03 -7.55
N THR A 163 17.06 -11.58 -6.49
CA THR A 163 17.11 -10.99 -5.15
C THR A 163 18.53 -10.93 -4.58
N SER A 164 19.40 -11.88 -4.93
CA SER A 164 20.83 -11.83 -4.60
C SER A 164 21.51 -10.60 -5.19
N TRP A 165 21.22 -10.26 -6.44
CA TRP A 165 21.76 -9.07 -7.08
C TRP A 165 21.21 -7.79 -6.43
N LEU A 166 19.92 -7.76 -6.06
CA LEU A 166 19.33 -6.65 -5.30
C LEU A 166 20.03 -6.46 -3.95
N ARG A 167 20.37 -7.56 -3.26
CA ARG A 167 21.15 -7.53 -2.02
C ARG A 167 22.53 -6.93 -2.25
N ASP A 168 23.25 -7.42 -3.25
CA ASP A 168 24.63 -7.01 -3.51
C ASP A 168 24.74 -5.53 -3.92
N LYS A 169 23.74 -5.02 -4.66
CA LYS A 169 23.73 -3.64 -5.15
C LYS A 169 23.10 -2.64 -4.19
N PHE A 170 22.05 -3.04 -3.47
CA PHE A 170 21.22 -2.11 -2.70
C PHE A 170 20.98 -2.52 -1.24
N GLY A 171 21.50 -3.68 -0.83
CA GLY A 171 21.42 -4.18 0.53
C GLY A 171 20.16 -5.00 0.83
N VAL A 172 20.11 -5.47 2.08
CA VAL A 172 19.12 -6.44 2.58
C VAL A 172 17.68 -5.94 2.48
N VAL A 173 17.46 -4.63 2.53
CA VAL A 173 16.10 -4.06 2.42
C VAL A 173 15.51 -4.31 1.03
N MET A 174 16.30 -4.12 -0.04
CA MET A 174 15.81 -4.36 -1.41
C MET A 174 15.66 -5.84 -1.71
N GLU A 175 16.56 -6.68 -1.17
CA GLU A 175 16.39 -8.14 -1.21
C GLU A 175 15.04 -8.54 -0.61
N ARG A 176 14.73 -8.01 0.58
CA ARG A 176 13.47 -8.27 1.27
C ARG A 176 12.26 -7.83 0.45
N LEU A 177 12.29 -6.63 -0.12
CA LEU A 177 11.21 -6.15 -0.99
C LEU A 177 11.01 -7.04 -2.22
N GLY A 178 12.10 -7.56 -2.80
CA GLY A 178 12.04 -8.50 -3.92
C GLY A 178 11.27 -9.77 -3.56
N TYR A 179 11.59 -10.38 -2.41
CA TYR A 179 10.81 -11.52 -1.90
C TYR A 179 9.36 -11.15 -1.60
N GLU A 180 9.11 -10.02 -0.94
CA GLU A 180 7.77 -9.64 -0.55
C GLU A 180 6.86 -9.39 -1.76
N LEU A 181 7.38 -8.80 -2.85
CA LEU A 181 6.66 -8.59 -4.09
C LEU A 181 6.40 -9.89 -4.88
N GLN A 182 7.23 -10.91 -4.68
CA GLN A 182 7.00 -12.27 -5.19
C GLN A 182 6.05 -13.09 -4.29
N GLY A 183 5.45 -12.47 -3.27
CA GLY A 183 4.51 -13.12 -2.36
C GLY A 183 5.16 -13.88 -1.21
N MET A 184 6.49 -13.83 -1.06
CA MET A 184 7.22 -14.53 -0.02
C MET A 184 7.49 -13.62 1.18
N THR A 185 7.08 -14.04 2.37
CA THR A 185 7.42 -13.31 3.60
C THR A 185 8.90 -13.48 3.97
N TRP A 186 9.56 -12.43 4.45
CA TRP A 186 10.96 -12.53 4.85
C TRP A 186 11.20 -13.56 5.98
N SER A 187 10.24 -13.70 6.90
CA SER A 187 10.32 -14.66 8.02
C SER A 187 10.36 -16.12 7.56
N SER A 188 9.73 -16.47 6.44
CA SER A 188 9.75 -17.84 5.91
C SER A 188 11.11 -18.24 5.33
N LYS A 189 12.01 -17.28 5.03
CA LYS A 189 13.40 -17.56 4.63
C LYS A 189 14.30 -17.90 5.82
N ILE A 190 14.10 -17.22 6.96
CA ILE A 190 14.92 -17.45 8.18
C ILE A 190 14.67 -18.85 8.75
N GLY A 191 13.44 -19.36 8.66
CA GLY A 191 13.09 -20.72 9.11
C GLY A 191 13.62 -21.86 8.23
N HIS A 192 14.15 -21.58 7.04
CA HIS A 192 14.83 -22.57 6.18
C HIS A 192 16.36 -22.55 6.32
N LEU A 193 16.88 -21.67 7.20
CA LEU A 193 18.32 -21.55 7.49
C LEU A 193 18.64 -21.93 8.96
N SER A 194 17.73 -22.64 9.63
CA SER A 194 17.90 -23.20 10.98
C SER A 194 17.69 -24.70 10.98
#